data_AF-A0A1F6UJJ2-F1
#
_entry.id   AF-A0A1F6UJJ2-F1
#
_cell.length_a   1.000
_cell.length_b   1.000
_cell.length_c   1.000
_cell.angle_alpha   90.00
_cell.angle_beta   90.00
_cell.angle_gamma   90.00
#
_symmetry.space_group_name_H-M   'P 1'
#
loop_
_entity.id
_entity.type
_entity.pdbx_description
1 polymer ?
#
loop_
_entity_poly.entity_id
_entity_poly.type
_entity_poly.pdbx_seq_one_letter_code
_entity_poly.pdbx_strand_id
1 'polypeptide(L)'
;MALTQAIVNLLDHWGANAEGQVSILALPAGTRAGAMRQFRKNTPFPDDQKVLERIEHLLGIADALRTAHPRNANMDAIWMNRPNRQFDQRTPLAVMIEDGLDGVVMVRAHLDCAYDWRTSAP
;
A
#
# COMPACT_ATOMS: atom_id res chain seq x y z
N MET A 1 8.69 12.41 11.44
CA MET A 1 9.01 12.66 10.02
C MET A 1 9.40 11.38 9.26
N ALA A 2 10.18 10.46 9.85
CA ALA A 2 10.60 9.22 9.19
C ALA A 2 9.43 8.36 8.65
N LEU A 3 8.30 8.27 9.37
CA LEU A 3 7.15 7.47 8.96
C LEU A 3 6.53 7.93 7.63
N THR A 4 6.30 9.24 7.46
CA THR A 4 5.72 9.79 6.22
C THR A 4 6.59 9.48 5.02
N GLN A 5 7.90 9.71 5.13
CA GLN A 5 8.84 9.38 4.04
C GLN A 5 8.87 7.88 3.76
N ALA A 6 8.85 7.03 4.79
CA ALA A 6 8.83 5.58 4.62
C ALA A 6 7.58 5.12 3.84
N ILE A 7 6.40 5.64 4.18
CA ILE A 7 5.15 5.29 3.49
C ILE A 7 5.13 5.83 2.06
N VAL A 8 5.59 7.07 1.82
CA VAL A 8 5.65 7.60 0.45
C VAL A 8 6.65 6.78 -0.39
N ASN A 9 7.81 6.44 0.16
CA ASN A 9 8.79 5.61 -0.54
C ASN A 9 8.26 4.19 -0.81
N LEU A 10 7.49 3.62 0.11
CA LEU A 10 6.83 2.32 -0.07
C LEU A 10 5.83 2.38 -1.24
N LEU A 11 4.97 3.39 -1.26
CA LEU A 11 3.99 3.56 -2.33
C LEU A 11 4.67 3.88 -3.68
N ASP A 12 5.76 4.66 -3.67
CA ASP A 12 6.59 4.91 -4.84
C ASP A 12 7.22 3.60 -5.37
N HIS A 13 7.75 2.76 -4.49
CA HIS A 13 8.32 1.45 -4.83
C HIS A 13 7.28 0.50 -5.42
N TRP A 14 6.06 0.52 -4.89
CA TRP A 14 4.93 -0.23 -5.48
C TRP A 14 4.45 0.35 -6.81
N GLY A 15 4.87 1.57 -7.18
CA GLY A 15 4.52 2.21 -8.45
C GLY A 15 3.27 3.10 -8.40
N ALA A 16 2.79 3.44 -7.21
CA ALA A 16 1.68 4.38 -7.06
C ALA A 16 2.11 5.79 -7.50
N ASN A 17 1.45 6.35 -8.50
CA ASN A 17 1.67 7.76 -8.86
C ASN A 17 1.10 8.71 -7.79
N ALA A 18 1.35 10.01 -7.91
CA ALA A 18 0.93 10.98 -6.90
C ALA A 18 -0.59 11.00 -6.65
N GLU A 19 -1.40 10.79 -7.68
CA GLU A 19 -2.86 10.74 -7.56
C GLU A 19 -3.31 9.46 -6.85
N GLY A 20 -2.72 8.32 -7.20
CA GLY A 20 -2.93 7.05 -6.53
C GLY A 20 -2.55 7.11 -5.05
N GLN A 21 -1.43 7.77 -4.71
CA GLN A 21 -1.03 7.96 -3.31
C GLN A 21 -2.05 8.81 -2.53
N VAL A 22 -2.56 9.89 -3.13
CA VAL A 22 -3.62 10.72 -2.53
C VAL A 22 -4.88 9.89 -2.29
N SER A 23 -5.27 9.06 -3.27
CA SER A 23 -6.45 8.18 -3.17
C SER A 23 -6.28 7.13 -2.07
N ILE A 24 -5.17 6.39 -2.11
CA ILE A 24 -4.84 5.33 -1.15
C ILE A 24 -4.82 5.88 0.27
N LEU A 25 -4.18 7.05 0.49
CA LEU A 25 -4.04 7.67 1.81
C LEU A 25 -5.28 8.46 2.25
N ALA A 26 -6.28 8.65 1.39
CA ALA A 26 -7.42 9.54 1.60
C ALA A 26 -7.02 10.93 2.10
N LEU A 27 -5.98 11.49 1.47
CA LEU A 27 -5.59 12.88 1.74
C LEU A 27 -6.73 13.82 1.32
N PRO A 28 -6.92 14.97 2.01
CA PRO A 28 -8.06 15.84 1.77
C PRO A 28 -8.25 16.21 0.30
N ALA A 29 -9.50 16.27 -0.15
CA ALA A 29 -9.87 16.68 -1.50
C ALA A 29 -9.31 18.09 -1.78
N GLY A 30 -8.44 18.20 -2.80
CA GLY A 30 -7.69 19.43 -3.10
C GLY A 30 -6.19 19.32 -2.81
N THR A 31 -5.74 18.22 -2.21
CA THR A 31 -4.31 17.85 -2.14
C THR A 31 -3.82 17.63 -3.57
N ARG A 32 -3.22 18.67 -4.17
CA ARG A 32 -2.65 18.57 -5.51
C ARG A 32 -1.51 17.56 -5.52
N ALA A 33 -1.27 16.88 -6.64
CA ALA A 33 -0.10 16.01 -6.83
C ALA A 33 1.24 16.70 -6.45
N GLY A 34 1.33 18.03 -6.55
CA GLY A 34 2.47 18.82 -6.08
C GLY A 34 2.69 18.79 -4.55
N ALA A 35 1.65 18.58 -3.74
CA ALA A 35 1.74 18.43 -2.30
C ALA A 35 2.43 17.12 -1.88
N MET A 36 2.35 16.07 -2.72
CA MET A 36 3.12 14.83 -2.49
C MET A 36 4.63 15.08 -2.50
N ARG A 37 5.11 16.09 -3.25
CA ARG A 37 6.54 16.49 -3.19
C ARG A 37 6.93 17.07 -1.82
N GLN A 38 5.99 17.65 -1.08
CA GLN A 38 6.25 18.21 0.26
C GLN A 38 6.33 17.09 1.31
N PHE A 39 5.42 16.11 1.25
CA PHE A 39 5.47 14.91 2.09
C PHE A 39 6.77 14.10 1.87
N ARG A 40 7.26 14.02 0.62
CA ARG A 40 8.58 13.42 0.32
C ARG A 40 9.74 14.16 0.98
N LYS A 41 9.65 15.49 1.08
CA LYS A 41 10.77 16.32 1.57
C LYS A 41 10.84 16.31 3.08
N ASN A 42 9.87 16.90 3.78
CA ASN A 42 9.90 17.03 5.26
C ASN A 42 8.53 17.37 5.88
N THR A 43 7.42 17.24 5.14
CA THR A 43 6.09 17.51 5.71
C THR A 43 5.53 16.22 6.29
N PRO A 44 5.12 16.18 7.58
CA PRO A 44 4.42 15.02 8.11
C PRO A 44 3.03 14.91 7.46
N PHE A 45 2.50 13.70 7.40
CA PHE A 45 1.09 13.52 7.06
C PHE A 45 0.18 14.27 8.06
N PRO A 46 -1.01 14.70 7.63
CA PRO A 46 -1.97 15.28 8.54
C PRO A 46 -2.34 14.27 9.63
N ASP A 47 -2.58 14.77 10.84
CA ASP A 47 -3.10 13.98 11.96
C ASP A 47 -4.60 13.73 11.76
N ASP A 48 -4.90 12.85 10.81
CA ASP A 48 -6.26 12.47 10.41
C ASP A 48 -6.41 10.95 10.59
N GLN A 49 -7.45 10.55 11.32
CA GLN A 49 -7.72 9.15 11.62
C GLN A 49 -7.82 8.27 10.37
N LYS A 50 -8.37 8.80 9.27
CA LYS A 50 -8.49 8.06 8.00
C LYS A 50 -7.13 7.76 7.39
N VAL A 51 -6.19 8.70 7.52
CA VAL A 51 -4.82 8.56 7.01
C VAL A 51 -4.06 7.57 7.86
N LEU A 52 -4.19 7.66 9.19
CA LEU A 52 -3.53 6.75 10.13
C LEU A 52 -4.01 5.30 9.94
N GLU A 53 -5.33 5.07 9.82
CA GLU A 53 -5.90 3.75 9.54
C GLU A 53 -5.29 3.13 8.28
N ARG A 54 -5.19 3.90 7.19
CA ARG A 54 -4.58 3.44 5.94
C ARG A 54 -3.10 3.11 6.11
N ILE A 55 -2.35 3.93 6.85
CA ILE A 55 -0.95 3.67 7.15
C ILE A 55 -0.79 2.33 7.87
N GLU A 56 -1.64 2.01 8.85
CA GLU A 56 -1.59 0.72 9.54
C GLU A 56 -1.81 -0.46 8.59
N HIS A 57 -2.78 -0.36 7.67
CA HIS A 57 -2.99 -1.39 6.66
C HIS A 57 -1.81 -1.52 5.68
N LEU A 58 -1.24 -0.41 5.22
CA LEU A 58 -0.09 -0.40 4.30
C LEU A 58 1.12 -1.06 4.94
N LEU A 59 1.38 -0.80 6.22
CA LEU A 59 2.45 -1.45 6.98
C LEU A 59 2.20 -2.96 7.11
N GLY A 60 0.96 -3.38 7.38
CA GLY A 60 0.60 -4.79 7.41
C GLY A 60 0.84 -5.50 6.07
N ILE A 61 0.45 -4.88 4.96
CA ILE A 61 0.69 -5.40 3.61
C ILE A 61 2.20 -5.55 3.34
N ALA A 62 2.99 -4.51 3.65
CA ALA A 62 4.44 -4.53 3.45
C ALA A 62 5.10 -5.64 4.27
N ASP A 63 4.67 -5.82 5.52
CA ASP A 63 5.21 -6.85 6.40
C ASP A 63 4.85 -8.26 5.91
N ALA A 64 3.60 -8.48 5.51
CA ALA A 64 3.15 -9.75 4.95
C ALA A 64 3.93 -10.12 3.67
N LEU A 65 4.13 -9.16 2.75
CA LEU A 65 4.89 -9.37 1.52
C LEU A 65 6.37 -9.69 1.80
N ARG A 66 6.99 -8.97 2.75
CA ARG A 66 8.37 -9.21 3.17
C ARG A 66 8.55 -10.60 3.78
N THR A 67 7.60 -11.02 4.62
CA THR A 67 7.64 -12.33 5.27
C THR A 67 7.37 -13.47 4.28
N ALA A 68 6.50 -13.23 3.31
CA ALA A 68 6.26 -14.14 2.19
C ALA A 68 7.52 -14.29 1.31
N HIS A 69 8.28 -13.21 1.08
CA HIS A 69 9.36 -13.19 0.10
C HIS A 69 10.70 -12.67 0.66
N PRO A 70 11.26 -13.33 1.70
CA PRO A 70 12.40 -12.79 2.44
C PRO A 70 13.70 -12.70 1.62
N ARG A 71 13.79 -13.45 0.52
CA ARG A 71 14.98 -13.49 -0.36
C ARG A 71 14.91 -12.53 -1.55
N ASN A 72 13.77 -11.86 -1.77
CA ASN A 72 13.61 -10.96 -2.90
C ASN A 72 12.91 -9.67 -2.49
N ALA A 73 13.74 -8.65 -2.21
CA ALA A 73 13.29 -7.33 -1.77
C ALA A 73 12.45 -6.56 -2.80
N ASN A 74 12.40 -7.00 -4.06
CA ASN A 74 11.58 -6.38 -5.12
C ASN A 74 10.27 -7.14 -5.36
N MET A 75 10.07 -8.28 -4.70
CA MET A 75 8.90 -9.13 -4.94
C MET A 75 7.60 -8.46 -4.50
N ASP A 76 7.65 -7.58 -3.52
CA ASP A 76 6.52 -6.76 -3.11
C ASP A 76 6.02 -5.88 -4.26
N ALA A 77 6.90 -5.12 -4.93
CA ALA A 77 6.54 -4.31 -6.09
C ALA A 77 6.04 -5.17 -7.28
N ILE A 78 6.65 -6.33 -7.53
CA ILE A 78 6.20 -7.24 -8.58
C ILE A 78 4.80 -7.77 -8.28
N TRP A 79 4.54 -8.18 -7.04
CA TRP A 79 3.25 -8.72 -6.62
C TRP A 79 2.16 -7.65 -6.72
N MET A 80 2.45 -6.43 -6.26
CA MET A 80 1.53 -5.28 -6.32
C MET A 80 1.09 -4.91 -7.74
N ASN A 81 1.92 -5.23 -8.75
CA ASN A 81 1.66 -4.93 -10.16
C ASN A 81 1.24 -6.15 -11.00
N ARG A 82 1.04 -7.32 -10.38
CA ARG A 82 0.62 -8.53 -11.11
C ARG A 82 -0.90 -8.70 -11.04
N PRO A 83 -1.60 -8.89 -12.17
CA PRO A 83 -3.02 -9.21 -12.18
C PRO A 83 -3.34 -10.43 -11.32
N ASN A 84 -4.38 -10.34 -10.50
CA ASN A 84 -4.82 -11.42 -9.61
C ASN A 84 -6.29 -11.77 -9.87
N ARG A 85 -6.58 -13.08 -9.96
CA ARG A 85 -7.95 -13.60 -10.16
C ARG A 85 -8.90 -13.26 -9.01
N GLN A 86 -8.39 -13.14 -7.79
CA GLN A 86 -9.20 -12.75 -6.62
C GLN A 86 -9.58 -11.26 -6.64
N PHE A 87 -8.97 -10.48 -7.53
CA PHE A 87 -9.19 -9.05 -7.70
C PHE A 87 -9.78 -8.73 -9.08
N ASP A 88 -10.58 -9.66 -9.64
CA ASP A 88 -11.22 -9.50 -10.96
C ASP A 88 -10.23 -9.19 -12.11
N GLN A 89 -9.05 -9.82 -12.10
CA GLN A 89 -7.94 -9.55 -13.04
C GLN A 89 -7.29 -8.16 -12.91
N ARG A 90 -7.66 -7.36 -11.91
CA ARG A 90 -6.95 -6.13 -11.56
C ARG A 90 -5.68 -6.45 -10.78
N THR A 91 -4.75 -5.50 -10.76
CA THR A 91 -3.58 -5.58 -9.89
C THR A 91 -3.98 -5.20 -8.45
N PRO A 92 -3.31 -5.72 -7.41
CA PRO A 92 -3.55 -5.30 -6.04
C PRO A 92 -3.44 -3.78 -5.87
N LEU A 93 -2.48 -3.14 -6.55
CA LEU A 93 -2.33 -1.68 -6.51
C LEU A 93 -3.53 -0.96 -7.14
N ALA A 94 -4.05 -1.44 -8.27
CA ALA A 94 -5.22 -0.83 -8.91
C ALA A 94 -6.45 -0.91 -7.99
N VAL A 95 -6.68 -2.06 -7.35
CA VAL A 95 -7.76 -2.23 -6.36
C VAL A 95 -7.65 -1.22 -5.23
N MET A 96 -6.46 -1.02 -4.68
CA MET A 96 -6.24 -0.03 -3.61
C MET A 96 -6.50 1.42 -4.05
N ILE A 97 -6.21 1.75 -5.31
CA ILE A 97 -6.40 3.10 -5.86
C ILE A 97 -7.87 3.36 -6.16
N GLU A 98 -8.53 2.40 -6.80
CA GLU A 98 -9.90 2.50 -7.31
C GLU A 98 -10.95 2.33 -6.20
N ASP A 99 -10.75 1.36 -5.32
CA ASP A 99 -11.73 0.97 -4.29
C ASP A 99 -11.41 1.62 -2.92
N GLY A 100 -10.31 2.38 -2.82
CA GLY A 100 -9.93 3.12 -1.62
C GLY A 100 -9.67 2.22 -0.41
N LEU A 101 -10.28 2.54 0.74
CA LEU A 101 -10.06 1.78 1.98
C LEU A 101 -10.48 0.31 1.84
N ASP A 102 -11.62 0.04 1.22
CA ASP A 102 -12.13 -1.32 1.04
C ASP A 102 -11.15 -2.16 0.22
N GLY A 103 -10.56 -1.57 -0.83
CA GLY A 103 -9.51 -2.20 -1.62
C GLY A 103 -8.25 -2.49 -0.82
N VAL A 104 -7.81 -1.54 0.02
CA VAL A 104 -6.66 -1.72 0.93
C VAL A 104 -6.91 -2.84 1.93
N VAL A 105 -8.09 -2.90 2.55
CA VAL A 105 -8.48 -3.96 3.48
C VAL A 105 -8.53 -5.31 2.77
N MET A 106 -9.10 -5.37 1.57
CA MET A 106 -9.20 -6.59 0.78
C MET A 106 -7.82 -7.15 0.42
N VAL A 107 -6.89 -6.30 -0.03
CA VAL A 107 -5.51 -6.71 -0.35
C VAL A 107 -4.78 -7.22 0.90
N ARG A 108 -4.93 -6.55 2.04
CA ARG A 108 -4.36 -7.01 3.31
C ARG A 108 -4.91 -8.38 3.72
N ALA A 109 -6.23 -8.54 3.71
CA ALA A 109 -6.88 -9.79 4.09
C ALA A 109 -6.46 -10.96 3.19
N HIS A 110 -6.29 -10.71 1.89
CA HIS A 110 -5.78 -11.71 0.96
C HIS A 110 -4.36 -12.17 1.33
N LEU A 111 -3.48 -11.26 1.72
CA LEU A 111 -2.11 -11.57 2.14
C LEU A 111 -2.04 -12.29 3.49
N ASP A 112 -2.90 -11.92 4.43
CA ASP A 112 -2.97 -12.56 5.75
C ASP A 112 -3.42 -14.03 5.63
N CYS A 113 -4.43 -14.34 4.80
CA CYS A 113 -4.79 -15.73 4.48
C CYS A 113 -3.73 -16.43 3.61
N ALA A 114 -3.05 -15.70 2.72
CA ALA A 114 -1.97 -16.23 1.90
C ALA A 114 -0.69 -16.55 2.69
N TYR A 115 -0.58 -16.04 3.92
CA TYR A 115 0.50 -16.40 4.83
C TYR A 115 0.23 -17.74 5.52
N ASP A 116 -1.03 -17.97 5.90
CA ASP A 116 -1.47 -19.12 6.70
C ASP A 116 -1.30 -20.48 5.99
N TRP A 117 -1.36 -20.53 4.65
CA TRP A 117 -1.09 -21.77 3.91
C TRP A 117 0.40 -22.11 3.75
N ARG A 118 1.30 -21.12 3.83
CA ARG A 118 2.74 -21.34 3.65
C ARG A 118 3.41 -21.88 4.92
N THR A 119 2.83 -21.59 6.08
CA THR A 119 3.21 -22.18 7.37
C THR A 119 2.48 -23.49 7.66
N SER A 120 1.49 -23.87 6.85
CA SER A 120 0.70 -25.10 6.99
C SER A 120 1.09 -26.21 6.00
N ALA A 121 2.22 -26.09 5.31
CA ALA A 121 2.80 -27.23 4.58
C ALA A 121 3.50 -28.18 5.58
N PRO A 122 3.16 -29.48 5.59
CA PRO A 122 3.65 -30.45 6.58
C PRO A 122 5.16 -30.72 6.50
#